data_AF-A0A9E3B3D0-F1
#
_entry.id   AF-A0A9E3B3D0-F1
#
_cell.length_a   1.000
_cell.length_b   1.000
_cell.length_c   1.000
_cell.angle_alpha   90.00
_cell.angle_beta   90.00
_cell.angle_gamma   90.00
#
_symmetry.space_group_name_H-M   'P 1'
#
loop_
_entity.id
_entity.type
_entity.pdbx_description
1 polymer ?
#
loop_
_entity_poly.entity_id
_entity_poly.type
_entity_poly.pdbx_seq_one_letter_code
_entity_poly.pdbx_strand_id
1 'polypeptide(L)'
;MPNCFQLSYRDRPELGPIKLAQVDMDICVHFGVECHPTHWYMSWYDIIGWDLAMGHSFDYAIDKYLHASRTEDLEFWGKIAAIAKWMSEVYTCNAWYQVGK
;
A
#
# COMPACT_ATOMS: atom_id res chain seq x y z
N MET A 1 -5.63 -12.20 -5.93
CA MET A 1 -7.01 -11.69 -5.74
C MET A 1 -7.36 -10.83 -6.96
N PRO A 2 -8.64 -10.71 -7.36
CA PRO A 2 -9.03 -9.57 -8.20
C PRO A 2 -8.57 -8.30 -7.51
N ASN A 3 -7.95 -7.36 -8.23
CA ASN A 3 -7.63 -6.06 -7.65
C ASN A 3 -8.95 -5.33 -7.41
N CYS A 4 -9.46 -5.39 -6.18
CA CYS A 4 -10.63 -4.63 -5.74
C CYS A 4 -10.28 -3.19 -5.36
N PHE A 5 -9.06 -2.75 -5.70
CA PHE A 5 -8.60 -1.38 -5.54
C PHE A 5 -7.67 -0.98 -6.68
N GLN A 6 -7.60 0.33 -6.90
CA GLN A 6 -6.65 0.99 -7.77
C GLN A 6 -5.97 2.13 -7.02
N LEU A 7 -4.71 2.36 -7.39
CA LEU A 7 -3.94 3.50 -6.95
C LEU A 7 -3.71 4.44 -8.13
N SER A 8 -3.81 5.73 -7.88
CA SER A 8 -3.48 6.79 -8.83
C SER A 8 -2.56 7.79 -8.14
N TYR A 9 -1.65 8.44 -8.88
CA TYR A 9 -0.84 9.51 -8.31
C TYR A 9 -1.74 10.64 -7.81
N ARG A 10 -1.48 11.11 -6.58
CA ARG A 10 -2.23 12.20 -5.95
C ARG A 10 -1.99 13.53 -6.65
N ASP A 11 -0.77 13.78 -7.13
CA ASP A 11 -0.35 15.01 -7.79
C ASP A 11 -0.70 15.05 -9.29
N ARG A 12 -1.00 13.88 -9.89
CA ARG A 12 -1.23 13.68 -11.33
C ARG A 12 -2.42 12.75 -11.59
N PRO A 13 -3.64 13.12 -11.16
CA PRO A 13 -4.83 12.27 -11.31
C PRO A 13 -5.19 11.98 -12.77
N GLU A 14 -4.77 12.81 -13.72
CA GLU A 14 -5.00 12.67 -15.16
C GLU A 14 -4.26 11.46 -15.78
N LEU A 15 -3.22 10.95 -15.13
CA LEU A 15 -2.52 9.73 -15.56
C LEU A 15 -3.36 8.46 -15.31
N GLY A 16 -4.41 8.56 -14.49
CA GLY A 16 -5.28 7.47 -14.14
C GLY A 16 -4.62 6.40 -13.25
N PRO A 17 -5.27 5.23 -13.13
CA PRO A 17 -4.75 4.15 -12.30
C PRO A 17 -3.43 3.60 -12.79
N ILE A 18 -2.50 3.36 -11.87
CA ILE A 18 -1.18 2.79 -12.15
C ILE A 18 -1.13 1.29 -11.84
N LYS A 19 -0.20 0.60 -12.49
CA LYS A 19 0.05 -0.83 -12.23
C LYS A 19 0.66 -0.98 -10.83
N LEU A 20 0.21 -1.98 -10.07
CA LEU A 20 0.76 -2.24 -8.74
C LEU A 20 2.24 -2.62 -8.76
N ALA A 21 2.73 -3.21 -9.86
CA ALA A 21 4.16 -3.40 -10.06
C ALA A 21 4.94 -2.06 -10.14
N GLN A 22 4.32 -1.01 -10.71
CA GLN A 22 4.93 0.32 -10.69
C GLN A 22 4.93 0.91 -9.29
N VAL A 23 3.87 0.70 -8.52
CA VAL A 23 3.81 1.10 -7.10
C VAL A 23 4.94 0.43 -6.31
N ASP A 24 5.15 -0.88 -6.48
CA ASP A 24 6.24 -1.59 -5.82
C ASP A 24 7.62 -1.03 -6.20
N MET A 25 7.84 -0.74 -7.49
CA MET A 25 9.06 -0.08 -7.96
C MET A 25 9.26 1.29 -7.33
N ASP A 26 8.21 2.12 -7.26
CA ASP A 26 8.29 3.44 -6.64
C ASP A 26 8.58 3.34 -5.12
N ILE A 27 8.01 2.34 -4.44
CA ILE A 27 8.32 2.02 -3.04
C ILE A 27 9.81 1.65 -2.92
N CYS A 28 10.30 0.70 -3.70
CA CYS A 28 11.71 0.28 -3.67
C CYS A 28 12.66 1.47 -3.87
N VAL A 29 12.38 2.31 -4.86
CA VAL A 29 13.16 3.52 -5.17
C VAL A 29 13.15 4.48 -3.97
N HIS A 30 11.99 4.72 -3.36
CA HIS A 30 11.88 5.61 -2.21
C HIS A 30 12.70 5.11 -1.01
N PHE A 31 12.65 3.81 -0.72
CA PHE A 31 13.37 3.20 0.39
C PHE A 31 14.82 2.83 0.07
N GLY A 32 15.30 3.11 -1.14
CA GLY A 32 16.69 2.85 -1.55
C GLY A 32 17.05 1.37 -1.59
N VAL A 33 16.08 0.51 -1.91
CA VAL A 33 16.26 -0.94 -1.99
C VAL A 33 16.07 -1.44 -3.42
N GLU A 34 16.67 -2.59 -3.73
CA GLU A 34 16.43 -3.27 -5.00
C GLU A 34 15.10 -4.01 -4.96
N CYS A 35 14.29 -3.83 -6.00
CA CYS A 35 13.03 -4.53 -6.15
C CYS A 35 13.25 -5.99 -6.52
N HIS A 36 12.59 -6.90 -5.80
CA HIS A 36 12.68 -8.32 -6.09
C HIS A 36 11.86 -8.65 -7.35
N PRO A 37 12.35 -9.50 -8.28
CA PRO A 37 11.70 -9.73 -9.57
C PRO A 37 10.32 -10.40 -9.49
N THR A 38 10.02 -11.04 -8.35
CA THR A 38 8.79 -11.84 -8.18
C THR A 38 8.08 -11.64 -6.85
N HIS A 39 8.60 -10.78 -5.97
CA HIS A 39 8.05 -10.59 -4.62
C HIS A 39 7.89 -9.10 -4.35
N TRP A 40 6.77 -8.72 -3.74
CA TRP A 40 6.52 -7.36 -3.32
C TRP A 40 7.45 -6.97 -2.17
N TYR A 41 7.96 -5.75 -2.19
CA TYR A 41 8.78 -5.27 -1.08
C TYR A 41 7.98 -5.32 0.22
N MET A 42 8.53 -6.02 1.23
CA MET A 42 7.89 -6.21 2.54
C MET A 42 6.46 -6.78 2.47
N SER A 43 6.10 -7.50 1.40
CA SER A 43 4.73 -8.01 1.20
C SER A 43 3.65 -6.92 1.28
N TRP A 44 3.97 -5.68 0.89
CA TRP A 44 3.06 -4.53 1.07
C TRP A 44 1.69 -4.75 0.41
N TYR A 45 1.66 -5.43 -0.75
CA TYR A 45 0.42 -5.70 -1.47
C TYR A 45 -0.52 -6.60 -0.64
N ASP A 46 0.01 -7.63 -0.01
CA ASP A 46 -0.78 -8.57 0.80
C ASP A 46 -1.21 -7.97 2.14
N ILE A 47 -0.50 -6.95 2.62
CA ILE A 47 -0.71 -6.33 3.93
C ILE A 47 -1.54 -5.05 3.79
N ILE A 48 -0.94 -4.01 3.17
CA ILE A 48 -1.59 -2.71 2.96
C ILE A 48 -2.65 -2.86 1.87
N GLY A 49 -2.34 -3.55 0.77
CA GLY A 49 -3.30 -3.75 -0.31
C GLY A 49 -4.54 -4.53 0.13
N TRP A 50 -4.43 -5.44 1.11
CA TRP A 50 -5.59 -6.09 1.72
C TRP A 50 -6.50 -5.10 2.44
N ASP A 51 -5.96 -4.22 3.29
CA ASP A 51 -6.76 -3.20 3.98
C ASP A 51 -7.45 -2.26 2.97
N LEU A 52 -6.74 -1.85 1.92
CA LEU A 52 -7.31 -1.02 0.86
C LEU A 52 -8.41 -1.75 0.09
N ALA A 53 -8.21 -3.02 -0.24
CA ALA A 53 -9.21 -3.85 -0.92
C ALA A 53 -10.48 -4.02 -0.09
N MET A 54 -10.37 -3.97 1.24
CA MET A 54 -11.49 -3.99 2.19
C MET A 54 -12.16 -2.63 2.36
N GLY A 55 -11.69 -1.59 1.67
CA GLY A 55 -12.22 -0.23 1.73
C GLY A 55 -11.70 0.60 2.92
N HIS A 56 -10.67 0.13 3.63
CA HIS A 56 -10.02 0.94 4.65
C HIS A 56 -9.16 2.04 4.02
N SER A 57 -8.99 3.16 4.74
CA SER A 57 -8.12 4.24 4.32
C SER A 57 -6.65 3.95 4.63
N PHE A 58 -5.74 4.74 4.03
CA PHE A 58 -4.35 4.72 4.44
C PHE A 58 -4.17 5.11 5.90
N ASP A 59 -4.94 6.09 6.42
CA ASP A 59 -4.85 6.50 7.83
C ASP A 59 -5.16 5.31 8.77
N TYR A 60 -6.19 4.52 8.44
CA TYR A 60 -6.48 3.29 9.18
C TYR A 60 -5.30 2.32 9.16
N ALA A 61 -4.72 2.07 7.98
CA ALA A 61 -3.58 1.17 7.84
C ALA A 61 -2.36 1.67 8.64
N ILE A 62 -2.04 2.96 8.56
CA ILE A 62 -0.94 3.60 9.30
C ILE A 62 -1.14 3.41 10.80
N ASP A 63 -2.32 3.74 11.34
CA ASP A 63 -2.61 3.62 12.77
C ASP A 63 -2.51 2.16 13.25
N LYS A 64 -3.09 1.23 12.48
CA LYS A 64 -3.02 -0.21 12.76
C LYS A 64 -1.58 -0.71 12.83
N TYR A 65 -0.75 -0.38 11.84
CA TYR A 65 0.63 -0.89 11.77
C TYR A 65 1.58 -0.17 12.73
N LEU A 66 1.38 1.13 12.99
CA LEU A 66 2.07 1.83 14.07
C LEU A 66 1.74 1.23 15.43
N HIS A 67 0.49 0.83 15.66
CA HIS A 67 0.12 0.14 16.89
C HIS A 67 0.81 -1.23 16.98
N ALA A 68 0.73 -2.06 15.93
CA ALA A 68 1.36 -3.39 15.89
C ALA A 68 2.88 -3.33 16.13
N SER A 69 3.55 -2.29 15.62
CA SER A 69 5.00 -2.09 15.87
C SER A 69 5.33 -1.93 17.36
N ARG A 70 4.40 -1.49 18.20
CA ARG A 70 4.64 -1.31 19.63
C ARG A 70 4.41 -2.57 20.46
N THR A 71 3.75 -3.57 19.90
CA THR A 71 3.25 -4.74 20.63
C THR A 71 3.81 -6.07 20.15
N GLU A 72 4.31 -6.13 18.91
CA GLU A 72 4.78 -7.35 18.26
C GLU A 72 6.24 -7.21 17.79
N ASP A 73 6.48 -7.22 16.48
CA ASP A 73 7.78 -6.97 15.85
C ASP A 73 7.92 -5.49 15.47
N LEU A 74 8.71 -4.77 16.26
CA LEU A 74 8.94 -3.34 16.11
C LEU A 74 9.53 -2.97 14.74
N GLU A 75 10.46 -3.78 14.21
CA GLU A 75 11.16 -3.44 12.98
C GLU A 75 10.30 -3.72 11.76
N PHE A 76 9.68 -4.91 11.70
CA PHE A 76 8.84 -5.29 10.58
C PHE A 76 7.63 -4.37 10.44
N TRP A 77 6.82 -4.24 11.51
CA TRP A 77 5.61 -3.42 11.46
C TRP A 77 5.91 -1.93 11.37
N GLY A 78 7.03 -1.47 11.93
CA GLY A 78 7.51 -0.11 11.75
C GLY A 78 7.79 0.22 10.28
N LYS A 79 8.40 -0.70 9.52
CA LYS A 79 8.61 -0.56 8.07
C LYS A 79 7.30 -0.56 7.30
N ILE A 80 6.35 -1.45 7.62
CA ILE A 80 5.03 -1.46 6.99
C ILE A 80 4.30 -0.14 7.22
N ALA A 81 4.32 0.40 8.44
CA ALA A 81 3.72 1.68 8.76
C ALA A 81 4.36 2.84 7.97
N ALA A 82 5.69 2.82 7.80
CA ALA A 82 6.40 3.81 6.99
C ALA A 82 6.01 3.72 5.51
N ILE A 83 5.87 2.51 4.95
CA ILE A 83 5.40 2.30 3.58
C ILE A 83 3.98 2.85 3.42
N ALA A 84 3.05 2.50 4.33
CA ALA A 84 1.67 2.99 4.28
C ALA A 84 1.59 4.52 4.36
N LYS A 85 2.42 5.14 5.20
CA LYS A 85 2.51 6.59 5.31
C LYS A 85 3.02 7.24 4.02
N TRP A 86 4.11 6.75 3.46
CA TRP A 86 4.62 7.29 2.20
C TRP A 86 3.61 7.12 1.06
N MET A 87 2.96 5.95 0.96
CA MET A 87 1.93 5.70 -0.04
C MET A 87 0.74 6.66 0.11
N SER A 88 0.37 7.05 1.33
CA SER A 88 -0.72 7.99 1.57
C SER A 88 -0.40 9.39 1.05
N GLU A 89 0.86 9.79 1.10
CA GLU A 89 1.35 11.08 0.59
C GLU A 89 1.39 11.11 -0.94
N VAL A 90 1.75 9.99 -1.57
CA VAL A 90 1.98 9.89 -3.03
C VAL A 90 0.73 9.50 -3.81
N TYR A 91 -0.13 8.65 -3.24
CA TYR A 91 -1.25 8.05 -3.97
C TYR A 91 -2.61 8.41 -3.37
N THR A 92 -3.62 8.28 -4.23
CA THR A 92 -5.02 8.15 -3.82
C THR A 92 -5.48 6.73 -4.13
N CYS A 93 -6.31 6.17 -3.25
CA CYS A 93 -6.88 4.83 -3.43
C CYS A 93 -8.35 4.93 -3.80
N ASN A 94 -8.73 4.20 -4.84
CA ASN A 94 -10.13 3.95 -5.17
C ASN A 94 -10.39 2.45 -5.03
N ALA A 95 -11.15 2.07 -4.02
CA ALA A 95 -11.54 0.69 -3.77
C ALA A 95 -13.00 0.49 -4.18
N TRP A 96 -13.30 -0.65 -4.79
CA TRP A 96 -14.66 -1.05 -5.09
C TRP A 96 -14.93 -2.41 -4.48
N TYR A 97 -16.00 -2.46 -3.71
CA TYR A 97 -16.54 -3.70 -3.16
C TYR A 97 -17.87 -3.96 -3.85
N GLN A 98 -17.92 -5.02 -4.67
CA GLN A 98 -19.16 -5.45 -5.31
C GLN A 98 -19.76 -6.58 -4.46
N VAL A 99 -20.74 -6.28 -3.61
CA VAL A 99 -21.63 -7.31 -3.07
C VAL A 99 -22.51 -7.79 -4.23
N GLY A 100 -22.57 -9.11 -4.43
CA GLY A 100 -23.34 -9.73 -5.50
C GLY A 100 -24.77 -9.20 -5.60
N LYS A 101 -25.23 -9.04 -6.85
CA LYS A 101 -26.65 -8.83 -7.17
C LYS A 101 -27.47 -10.08 -6.86
#